data_AF-A0A0F9YKZ1-F1
#
_entry.id   AF-A0A0F9YKZ1-F1
#
_cell.length_a   1.000
_cell.length_b   1.000
_cell.length_c   1.000
_cell.angle_alpha   90.00
_cell.angle_beta   90.00
_cell.angle_gamma   90.00
#
_symmetry.space_group_name_H-M   'P 1'
#
loop_
_entity.id
_entity.type
_entity.pdbx_description
1 polymer ?
#
loop_
_entity_poly.entity_id
_entity_poly.type
_entity_poly.pdbx_seq_one_letter_code
_entity_poly.pdbx_strand_id
1 'polypeptide(L)'
;EMQEIGEELKEAALKMTPTLIKYTKFNEYLGETIKSMENLSLKKLSILDNKIKNKQGVALVEYDTDAEDKIVAALLYRFSKLPYEQIKTEVKSMKKEEKEKIIDEALKRLDKFDRPLRELEHIYFTFDVLMDYGAFRDVQRHRMCTQTNQEFTVEHGYSVPKEINEAGFIEDFIACMEKAKKAYLQIVKEFPKEAQCFSIL
;
A
#
# COMPACT_ATOMS: atom_id res chain seq x y z
N GLU A 1 9.62 -34.20 -4.66
CA GLU A 1 8.47 -34.19 -5.58
C GLU A 1 8.13 -32.81 -6.14
N MET A 2 7.47 -31.89 -5.41
CA MET A 2 7.01 -30.62 -6.01
C MET A 2 8.13 -29.68 -6.48
N GLN A 3 9.27 -29.65 -5.76
CA GLN A 3 10.45 -28.87 -6.17
C GLN A 3 11.16 -29.45 -7.40
N GLU A 4 11.20 -30.79 -7.52
CA GLU A 4 11.78 -31.47 -8.68
C GLU A 4 10.95 -31.19 -9.93
N ILE A 5 9.62 -31.29 -9.83
CA ILE A 5 8.69 -30.89 -10.90
C ILE A 5 8.89 -29.43 -11.30
N GLY A 6 9.10 -28.55 -10.32
CA GLY A 6 9.37 -27.13 -10.55
C GLY A 6 10.66 -26.87 -11.33
N GLU A 7 11.74 -27.60 -11.02
CA GLU A 7 13.00 -27.50 -11.75
C GLU A 7 12.90 -28.11 -13.16
N GLU A 8 12.24 -29.26 -13.34
CA GLU A 8 11.99 -29.85 -14.66
C GLU A 8 11.19 -28.91 -15.57
N LEU A 9 10.13 -28.29 -15.02
CA LEU A 9 9.30 -27.32 -15.74
C LEU A 9 10.11 -26.07 -16.14
N LYS A 10 10.96 -25.58 -15.24
CA LYS A 10 11.86 -24.46 -15.50
C LYS A 10 12.91 -24.79 -16.57
N GLU A 11 13.50 -25.98 -16.54
CA GLU A 11 14.43 -26.44 -17.58
C GLU A 11 13.77 -26.53 -18.96
N ALA A 12 12.56 -27.08 -19.03
CA ALA A 12 11.80 -27.15 -20.27
C ALA A 12 11.44 -25.75 -20.79
N ALA A 13 10.99 -24.85 -19.91
CA ALA A 13 10.56 -23.52 -20.28
C ALA A 13 11.74 -22.59 -20.66
N LEU A 14 12.94 -22.79 -20.09
CA LEU A 14 14.15 -22.07 -20.49
C LEU A 14 14.56 -22.36 -21.94
N LYS A 15 14.25 -23.55 -22.48
CA LYS A 15 14.51 -23.89 -23.89
C LYS A 15 13.60 -23.14 -24.86
N MET A 16 12.35 -22.88 -24.47
CA MET A 16 11.34 -22.25 -25.33
C MET A 16 11.30 -20.72 -25.18
N THR A 17 11.42 -20.22 -23.95
CA THR A 17 11.26 -18.79 -23.62
C THR A 17 12.36 -18.31 -22.67
N PRO A 18 13.64 -18.37 -23.06
CA PRO A 18 14.76 -18.05 -22.17
C PRO A 18 14.71 -16.62 -21.63
N THR A 19 14.27 -15.65 -22.44
CA THR A 19 14.20 -14.24 -22.03
C THR A 19 13.21 -13.98 -20.90
N LEU A 20 12.17 -14.81 -20.75
CA LEU A 20 11.18 -14.69 -19.67
C LEU A 20 11.64 -15.34 -18.36
N ILE A 21 12.56 -16.32 -18.44
CA ILE A 21 12.84 -17.25 -17.33
C ILE A 21 14.30 -17.17 -16.85
N LYS A 22 15.18 -16.51 -17.60
CA LYS A 22 16.61 -16.38 -17.27
C LYS A 22 16.90 -15.83 -15.87
N TYR A 23 16.01 -14.99 -15.33
CA TYR A 23 16.18 -14.31 -14.04
C TYR A 23 15.18 -14.74 -12.97
N THR A 24 14.57 -15.94 -13.10
CA THR A 24 13.57 -16.44 -12.13
C THR A 24 14.17 -17.29 -11.02
N LYS A 25 15.51 -17.37 -10.92
CA LYS A 25 16.17 -18.04 -9.79
C LYS A 25 15.79 -17.36 -8.48
N PHE A 26 15.75 -18.15 -7.42
CA PHE A 26 15.56 -17.64 -6.07
C PHE A 26 16.58 -16.53 -5.80
N ASN A 27 16.09 -15.39 -5.31
CA ASN A 27 16.92 -14.25 -4.97
C ASN A 27 17.28 -14.36 -3.49
N GLU A 28 18.49 -14.87 -3.22
CA GLU A 28 19.00 -15.06 -1.86
C GLU A 28 18.97 -13.77 -1.04
N TYR A 29 19.35 -12.64 -1.64
CA TYR A 29 19.27 -11.34 -0.98
C TYR A 29 17.85 -11.05 -0.49
N LEU A 30 16.83 -11.21 -1.33
CA LEU A 30 15.45 -10.95 -0.92
C LEU A 30 14.99 -11.94 0.17
N GLY A 31 15.25 -13.24 -0.02
CA GLY A 31 14.83 -14.26 0.94
C GLY A 31 15.45 -14.09 2.32
N GLU A 32 16.77 -13.90 2.38
CA GLU A 32 17.50 -13.70 3.63
C GLU A 32 17.16 -12.35 4.28
N THR A 33 17.05 -11.29 3.49
CA THR A 33 16.73 -9.95 4.00
C THR A 33 15.32 -9.91 4.60
N ILE A 34 14.31 -10.47 3.92
CA ILE A 34 12.93 -10.50 4.42
C ILE A 34 12.89 -11.24 5.76
N LYS A 35 13.50 -12.43 5.84
CA LYS A 35 13.57 -13.22 7.08
C LYS A 35 14.29 -12.48 8.21
N SER A 36 15.39 -11.79 7.89
CA SER A 36 16.14 -11.00 8.87
C SER A 36 15.31 -9.81 9.39
N MET A 37 14.61 -9.13 8.49
CA MET A 37 13.76 -7.98 8.81
C MET A 37 12.54 -8.37 9.66
N GLU A 38 11.92 -9.52 9.41
CA GLU A 38 10.85 -10.07 10.26
C GLU A 38 11.32 -10.27 11.70
N ASN A 39 12.45 -10.93 11.89
CA ASN A 39 13.03 -11.17 13.22
C ASN A 39 13.41 -9.86 13.92
N LEU A 40 14.00 -8.91 13.17
CA LEU A 40 14.36 -7.60 13.69
C LEU A 40 13.12 -6.81 14.13
N SER A 41 12.05 -6.84 13.32
CA SER A 41 10.77 -6.19 13.60
C SER A 41 10.17 -6.73 14.90
N LEU A 42 10.03 -8.05 15.03
CA LEU A 42 9.53 -8.70 16.25
C LEU A 42 10.35 -8.28 17.48
N LYS A 43 11.68 -8.33 17.38
CA LYS A 43 12.56 -7.96 18.48
C LYS A 43 12.41 -6.49 18.88
N LYS A 44 12.36 -5.58 17.92
CA LYS A 44 12.30 -4.12 18.18
C LYS A 44 10.94 -3.67 18.67
N LEU A 45 9.86 -4.26 18.15
CA LEU A 45 8.50 -3.86 18.43
C LEU A 45 7.87 -4.63 19.61
N SER A 46 8.46 -5.74 20.06
CA SER A 46 7.99 -6.50 21.25
C SER A 46 7.88 -5.69 22.55
N ILE A 47 8.52 -4.53 22.63
CA ILE A 47 8.47 -3.60 23.77
C ILE A 47 7.15 -2.80 23.78
N LEU A 48 6.49 -2.69 22.64
CA LEU A 48 5.18 -2.05 22.53
C LEU A 48 4.11 -2.98 23.12
N ASP A 49 3.14 -2.39 23.83
CA ASP A 49 1.93 -3.09 24.27
C ASP A 49 1.21 -3.59 23.01
N ASN A 50 1.35 -4.89 22.71
CA ASN A 50 0.89 -5.61 21.50
C ASN A 50 -0.64 -5.57 21.28
N LYS A 51 -1.38 -4.73 22.00
CA LYS A 51 -2.79 -4.50 21.74
C LYS A 51 -2.92 -3.59 20.53
N ILE A 52 -3.60 -4.10 19.49
CA ILE A 52 -4.06 -3.31 18.34
C ILE A 52 -5.00 -2.22 18.88
N LYS A 53 -4.48 -0.99 18.99
CA LYS A 53 -5.20 0.16 19.56
C LYS A 53 -5.98 0.93 18.50
N ASN A 54 -5.57 0.87 17.24
CA ASN A 54 -6.23 1.56 16.15
C ASN A 54 -7.20 0.61 15.41
N LYS A 55 -8.50 0.92 15.49
CA LYS A 55 -9.56 0.30 14.70
C LYS A 55 -10.20 1.27 13.71
N GLN A 56 -9.63 2.48 13.56
CA GLN A 56 -10.11 3.41 12.55
C GLN A 56 -9.73 2.87 11.17
N GLY A 57 -10.65 2.94 10.22
CA GLY A 57 -10.42 2.44 8.87
C GLY A 57 -9.32 3.22 8.13
N VAL A 58 -9.16 4.52 8.40
CA VAL A 58 -8.16 5.38 7.74
C VAL A 58 -7.66 6.41 8.76
N ALA A 59 -6.35 6.59 8.85
CA ALA A 59 -5.71 7.65 9.63
C ALA A 59 -4.60 8.33 8.82
N LEU A 60 -4.55 9.67 8.86
CA LEU A 60 -3.41 10.44 8.33
C LEU A 60 -2.26 10.37 9.35
N VAL A 61 -1.13 9.79 8.95
CA VAL A 61 0.03 9.58 9.82
C VAL A 61 1.07 10.68 9.64
N GLU A 62 1.32 11.06 8.39
CA GLU A 62 2.36 12.03 8.04
C GLU A 62 1.94 12.81 6.80
N TYR A 63 2.36 14.06 6.74
CA TYR A 63 2.19 14.91 5.56
C TYR A 63 3.28 15.97 5.52
N ASP A 64 3.51 16.50 4.32
CA ASP A 64 4.43 17.62 4.12
C ASP A 64 3.87 18.91 4.74
N THR A 65 4.48 19.37 5.83
CA THR A 65 4.10 20.65 6.48
C THR A 65 4.31 21.87 5.58
N ASP A 66 5.21 21.76 4.60
CA ASP A 66 5.52 22.76 3.57
C ASP A 66 4.91 22.42 2.20
N ALA A 67 3.83 21.62 2.17
CA ALA A 67 3.21 21.13 0.93
C ALA A 67 2.86 22.26 -0.05
N GLU A 68 2.28 23.36 0.43
CA GLU A 68 1.91 24.50 -0.39
C GLU A 68 3.14 25.14 -1.06
N ASP A 69 4.21 25.34 -0.30
CA ASP A 69 5.46 25.90 -0.81
C ASP A 69 6.11 24.98 -1.85
N LYS A 70 6.10 23.66 -1.60
CA LYS A 70 6.60 22.65 -2.55
C LYS A 70 5.83 22.68 -3.86
N ILE A 71 4.50 22.69 -3.80
CA ILE A 71 3.64 22.73 -5.00
C ILE A 71 3.89 24.02 -5.77
N VAL A 72 3.85 25.18 -5.11
CA VAL A 72 4.02 26.47 -5.79
C VAL A 72 5.43 26.57 -6.40
N ALA A 73 6.46 26.14 -5.68
CA ALA A 73 7.82 26.12 -6.22
C ALA A 73 7.93 25.20 -7.44
N ALA A 74 7.33 24.01 -7.41
CA ALA A 74 7.33 23.09 -8.55
C ALA A 74 6.57 23.65 -9.76
N LEU A 75 5.40 24.23 -9.54
CA LEU A 75 4.58 24.88 -10.57
C LEU A 75 5.35 26.01 -11.25
N LEU A 76 5.98 26.90 -10.46
CA LEU A 76 6.77 28.00 -11.00
C LEU A 76 8.07 27.52 -11.68
N TYR A 77 8.72 26.49 -11.12
CA TYR A 77 9.98 25.96 -11.64
C TYR A 77 9.84 25.46 -13.08
N ARG A 78 8.75 24.74 -13.40
CA ARG A 78 8.51 24.23 -14.75
C ARG A 78 8.50 25.32 -15.84
N PHE A 79 8.05 26.52 -15.50
CA PHE A 79 7.92 27.63 -16.45
C PHE A 79 8.99 28.72 -16.25
N SER A 80 10.00 28.44 -15.43
CA SER A 80 11.09 29.35 -15.12
C SER A 80 12.42 28.84 -15.69
N LYS A 81 13.42 29.73 -15.74
CA LYS A 81 14.83 29.40 -16.03
C LYS A 81 15.70 29.48 -14.77
N LEU A 82 15.10 29.84 -13.63
CA LEU A 82 15.81 30.01 -12.37
C LEU A 82 16.05 28.64 -11.70
N PRO A 83 17.17 28.48 -10.98
CA PRO A 83 17.39 27.32 -10.12
C PRO A 83 16.27 27.13 -9.09
N TYR A 84 15.94 25.87 -8.78
CA TYR A 84 14.87 25.52 -7.85
C TYR A 84 15.03 26.18 -6.47
N GLU A 85 16.25 26.26 -5.94
CA GLU A 85 16.54 26.90 -4.65
C GLU A 85 16.19 28.39 -4.62
N GLN A 86 16.36 29.11 -5.74
CA GLN A 86 16.00 30.52 -5.82
C GLN A 86 14.47 30.69 -5.76
N ILE A 87 13.74 29.87 -6.52
CA ILE A 87 12.27 29.89 -6.54
C ILE A 87 11.72 29.51 -5.16
N LYS A 88 12.27 28.46 -4.54
CA LYS A 88 11.88 28.03 -3.20
C LYS A 88 12.06 29.13 -2.16
N THR A 89 13.15 29.91 -2.26
CA THR A 89 13.40 31.05 -1.36
C THR A 89 12.35 32.14 -1.55
N GLU A 90 12.03 32.48 -2.81
CA GLU A 90 10.99 33.47 -3.14
C GLU A 90 9.60 33.03 -2.67
N VAL A 91 9.24 31.76 -2.91
CA VAL A 91 7.94 31.20 -2.51
C VAL A 91 7.76 31.23 -0.99
N LYS A 92 8.82 30.99 -0.21
CA LYS A 92 8.74 31.10 1.25
C LYS A 92 8.38 32.49 1.74
N SER A 93 8.76 33.54 1.02
CA SER A 93 8.39 34.93 1.34
C SER A 93 7.02 35.36 0.80
N MET A 94 6.39 34.59 -0.10
CA MET A 94 5.06 34.91 -0.62
C MET A 94 3.99 34.80 0.46
N LYS A 95 2.96 35.66 0.34
CA LYS A 95 1.76 35.54 1.17
C LYS A 95 0.91 34.36 0.71
N LYS A 96 0.07 33.85 1.61
CA LYS A 96 -0.83 32.73 1.34
C LYS A 96 -1.73 32.99 0.13
N GLU A 97 -2.27 34.21 0.01
CA GLU A 97 -3.17 34.57 -1.09
C GLU A 97 -2.47 34.59 -2.46
N GLU A 98 -1.15 34.81 -2.50
CA GLU A 98 -0.38 34.73 -3.75
C GLU A 98 -0.14 33.29 -4.17
N LYS A 99 0.17 32.43 -3.19
CA LYS A 99 0.32 30.98 -3.38
C LYS A 99 -0.98 30.35 -3.87
N GLU A 100 -2.11 30.67 -3.23
CA GLU A 100 -3.44 30.21 -3.62
C GLU A 100 -3.77 30.58 -5.07
N LYS A 101 -3.50 31.82 -5.49
CA LYS A 101 -3.72 32.25 -6.90
C LYS A 101 -2.93 31.41 -7.90
N ILE A 102 -1.69 31.02 -7.56
CA ILE A 102 -0.85 30.20 -8.43
C ILE A 102 -1.45 28.79 -8.55
N ILE A 103 -1.87 28.20 -7.43
CA ILE A 103 -2.51 26.88 -7.39
C ILE A 103 -3.85 26.90 -8.14
N ASP A 104 -4.67 27.92 -7.92
CA ASP A 104 -5.95 28.10 -8.61
C ASP A 104 -5.74 28.22 -10.13
N GLU A 105 -4.75 29.00 -10.57
CA GLU A 105 -4.43 29.10 -11.99
C GLU A 105 -4.03 27.74 -12.58
N ALA A 106 -3.29 26.92 -11.82
CA ALA A 106 -2.91 25.58 -12.24
C ALA A 106 -4.12 24.62 -12.38
N LEU A 107 -5.16 24.79 -11.56
CA LEU A 107 -6.29 23.87 -11.47
C LEU A 107 -7.56 24.34 -12.18
N LYS A 108 -7.74 25.64 -12.44
CA LYS A 108 -9.03 26.22 -12.87
C LYS A 108 -9.63 25.70 -14.19
N ARG A 109 -8.83 24.97 -14.98
CA ARG A 109 -9.24 24.37 -16.27
C ARG A 109 -9.30 22.85 -16.23
N LEU A 110 -9.09 22.23 -15.07
CA LEU A 110 -9.11 20.78 -14.92
C LEU A 110 -10.53 20.23 -15.09
N ASP A 111 -10.76 19.37 -16.10
CA ASP A 111 -12.02 18.65 -16.28
C ASP A 111 -11.93 17.22 -15.69
N LYS A 112 -13.07 16.54 -15.59
CA LYS A 112 -13.26 15.23 -14.94
C LYS A 112 -12.31 14.13 -15.43
N PHE A 113 -11.90 14.19 -16.69
CA PHE A 113 -11.06 13.18 -17.33
C PHE A 113 -9.62 13.64 -17.58
N ASP A 114 -9.29 14.87 -17.17
CA ASP A 114 -7.96 15.41 -17.32
C ASP A 114 -7.03 14.88 -16.23
N ARG A 115 -5.77 14.66 -16.62
CA ARG A 115 -4.72 14.39 -15.65
C ARG A 115 -4.23 15.72 -15.09
N PRO A 116 -4.19 15.88 -13.76
CA PRO A 116 -3.61 17.08 -13.18
C PRO A 116 -2.13 17.21 -13.55
N LEU A 117 -1.62 18.43 -13.38
CA LEU A 117 -0.22 18.73 -13.54
C LEU A 117 0.64 17.85 -12.62
N ARG A 118 1.74 17.31 -13.16
CA ARG A 118 2.65 16.42 -12.42
C ARG A 118 3.34 17.12 -11.26
N GLU A 119 3.38 18.45 -11.29
CA GLU A 119 3.94 19.28 -10.23
C GLU A 119 3.21 19.07 -8.89
N LEU A 120 1.95 18.62 -8.92
CA LEU A 120 1.18 18.23 -7.73
C LEU A 120 1.66 16.91 -7.11
N GLU A 121 2.46 16.10 -7.82
CA GLU A 121 3.06 14.84 -7.32
C GLU A 121 4.26 15.09 -6.39
N HIS A 122 4.69 16.34 -6.17
CA HIS A 122 5.85 16.68 -5.34
C HIS A 122 5.60 16.67 -3.82
N ILE A 123 4.35 16.43 -3.40
CA ILE A 123 3.99 16.35 -1.98
C ILE A 123 3.53 14.96 -1.61
N TYR A 124 3.73 14.60 -0.34
CA TYR A 124 3.36 13.29 0.18
C TYR A 124 2.38 13.40 1.35
N PHE A 125 1.43 12.48 1.34
CA PHE A 125 0.59 12.14 2.48
C PHE A 125 0.74 10.64 2.75
N THR A 126 1.00 10.29 4.00
CA THR A 126 1.09 8.90 4.45
C THR A 126 -0.15 8.58 5.26
N PHE A 127 -0.91 7.59 4.79
CA PHE A 127 -2.08 7.10 5.48
C PHE A 127 -1.81 5.70 6.04
N ASP A 128 -2.26 5.45 7.27
CA ASP A 128 -2.43 4.11 7.83
C ASP A 128 -3.88 3.70 7.56
N VAL A 129 -4.06 2.55 6.90
CA VAL A 129 -5.36 2.15 6.38
C VAL A 129 -5.65 0.70 6.72
N LEU A 130 -6.74 0.50 7.47
CA LEU A 130 -7.32 -0.79 7.77
C LEU A 130 -8.59 -0.98 6.94
N MET A 131 -8.60 -1.98 6.06
CA MET A 131 -9.71 -2.27 5.18
C MET A 131 -9.86 -3.77 4.94
N ASP A 132 -11.01 -4.18 4.39
CA ASP A 132 -11.21 -5.54 3.91
C ASP A 132 -10.40 -5.83 2.64
N TYR A 133 -10.28 -7.12 2.31
CA TYR A 133 -9.51 -7.55 1.15
C TYR A 133 -10.09 -7.05 -0.19
N GLY A 134 -11.42 -6.94 -0.31
CA GLY A 134 -12.07 -6.43 -1.52
C GLY A 134 -11.67 -4.98 -1.79
N ALA A 135 -11.78 -4.13 -0.78
CA ALA A 135 -11.32 -2.74 -0.84
C ALA A 135 -9.81 -2.66 -1.14
N PHE A 136 -8.99 -3.52 -0.53
CA PHE A 136 -7.55 -3.56 -0.80
C PHE A 136 -7.23 -3.86 -2.27
N ARG A 137 -7.97 -4.79 -2.89
CA ARG A 137 -7.81 -5.13 -4.31
C ARG A 137 -8.19 -3.99 -5.25
N ASP A 138 -9.06 -3.08 -4.80
CA ASP A 138 -9.39 -1.87 -5.54
C ASP A 138 -8.28 -0.83 -5.42
N VAL A 139 -7.73 -0.64 -4.22
CA VAL A 139 -6.58 0.26 -3.97
C VAL A 139 -5.32 -0.21 -4.70
N GLN A 140 -5.10 -1.52 -4.81
CA GLN A 140 -3.95 -2.08 -5.54
C GLN A 140 -3.94 -1.69 -7.04
N ARG A 141 -5.08 -1.25 -7.60
CA ARG A 141 -5.16 -0.77 -8.98
C ARG A 141 -4.68 0.67 -9.15
N HIS A 142 -4.45 1.41 -8.07
CA HIS A 142 -3.84 2.74 -8.12
C HIS A 142 -2.34 2.63 -8.35
N ARG A 143 -1.89 3.18 -9.48
CA ARG A 143 -0.49 3.10 -9.93
C ARG A 143 0.40 4.26 -9.44
N MET A 144 -0.20 5.29 -8.83
CA MET A 144 0.49 6.49 -8.35
C MET A 144 0.46 6.58 -6.82
N CYS A 145 0.94 5.53 -6.16
CA CYS A 145 1.14 5.50 -4.71
C CYS A 145 2.19 4.46 -4.34
N THR A 146 2.99 4.76 -3.31
CA THR A 146 3.85 3.76 -2.67
C THR A 146 3.05 3.06 -1.58
N GLN A 147 2.95 1.73 -1.66
CA GLN A 147 2.19 0.92 -0.70
C GLN A 147 3.13 0.01 0.09
N THR A 148 2.98 -0.01 1.42
CA THR A 148 3.66 -0.96 2.31
C THR A 148 2.57 -1.78 3.00
N ASN A 149 2.45 -3.05 2.62
CA ASN A 149 1.37 -3.91 3.08
C ASN A 149 1.86 -4.79 4.23
N GLN A 150 1.05 -4.92 5.27
CA GLN A 150 1.21 -5.95 6.27
C GLN A 150 0.65 -7.28 5.75
N GLU A 151 1.03 -8.39 6.38
CA GLU A 151 0.44 -9.69 6.09
C GLU A 151 -1.04 -9.73 6.45
N PHE A 152 -1.83 -10.48 5.69
CA PHE A 152 -3.25 -10.61 5.98
C PHE A 152 -3.46 -11.43 7.25
N THR A 153 -4.22 -10.87 8.18
CA THR A 153 -4.49 -11.49 9.48
C THR A 153 -5.97 -11.43 9.85
N VAL A 154 -6.41 -12.38 10.66
CA VAL A 154 -7.78 -12.44 11.22
C VAL A 154 -7.92 -11.61 12.51
N GLU A 155 -6.84 -10.97 12.97
CA GLU A 155 -6.81 -10.25 14.25
C GLU A 155 -7.67 -8.98 14.27
N HIS A 156 -7.92 -8.37 13.11
CA HIS A 156 -8.75 -7.17 12.99
C HIS A 156 -10.26 -7.47 12.94
N GLY A 157 -10.65 -8.74 12.83
CA GLY A 157 -12.04 -9.15 12.65
C GLY A 157 -12.52 -9.03 11.21
N TYR A 158 -13.83 -9.03 11.01
CA TYR A 158 -14.48 -8.94 9.70
C TYR A 158 -15.70 -8.02 9.76
N SER A 159 -16.15 -7.54 8.60
CA SER A 159 -17.39 -6.80 8.45
C SER A 159 -18.46 -7.69 7.82
N VAL A 160 -19.72 -7.49 8.19
CA VAL A 160 -20.86 -8.18 7.57
C VAL A 160 -21.46 -7.23 6.53
N PRO A 161 -21.47 -7.59 5.23
CA PRO A 161 -22.12 -6.79 4.20
C PRO A 161 -23.61 -6.60 4.50
N LYS A 162 -24.16 -5.44 4.14
CA LYS A 162 -25.58 -5.13 4.40
C LYS A 162 -26.50 -6.10 3.67
N GLU A 163 -26.09 -6.52 2.48
CA GLU A 163 -26.79 -7.44 1.60
C GLU A 163 -26.95 -8.83 2.26
N ILE A 164 -25.95 -9.28 3.03
CA ILE A 164 -26.01 -10.53 3.80
C ILE A 164 -27.01 -10.42 4.94
N ASN A 165 -27.06 -9.26 5.60
CA ASN A 165 -28.04 -8.98 6.65
C ASN A 165 -29.46 -8.92 6.09
N GLU A 166 -29.66 -8.20 5.00
CA GLU A 166 -30.96 -8.07 4.32
C GLU A 166 -31.48 -9.41 3.79
N ALA A 167 -30.58 -10.29 3.35
CA ALA A 167 -30.93 -11.64 2.89
C ALA A 167 -31.18 -12.65 4.03
N GLY A 168 -30.96 -12.28 5.30
CA GLY A 168 -31.21 -13.13 6.46
C GLY A 168 -30.16 -14.21 6.71
N PHE A 169 -28.99 -14.15 6.07
CA PHE A 169 -27.93 -15.17 6.15
C PHE A 169 -26.81 -14.81 7.16
N ILE A 170 -27.09 -13.93 8.13
CA ILE A 170 -26.08 -13.45 9.09
C ILE A 170 -25.44 -14.61 9.86
N GLU A 171 -26.25 -15.53 10.37
CA GLU A 171 -25.77 -16.63 11.22
C GLU A 171 -24.86 -17.57 10.43
N ASP A 172 -25.25 -17.92 9.20
CA ASP A 172 -24.45 -18.76 8.29
C ASP A 172 -23.13 -18.08 7.91
N PHE A 173 -23.17 -16.76 7.65
CA PHE A 173 -21.98 -15.98 7.34
C PHE A 173 -21.00 -15.96 8.52
N ILE A 174 -21.49 -15.62 9.73
CA ILE A 174 -20.68 -15.61 10.96
C ILE A 174 -20.10 -16.99 11.22
N ALA A 175 -20.88 -18.05 11.06
CA ALA A 175 -20.42 -19.42 11.26
C ALA A 175 -19.29 -19.81 10.28
N CYS A 176 -19.36 -19.35 9.02
CA CYS A 176 -18.30 -19.53 8.04
C CYS A 176 -17.03 -18.75 8.42
N MET A 177 -17.16 -17.48 8.80
CA MET A 177 -16.03 -16.64 9.20
C MET A 177 -15.30 -17.19 10.43
N GLU A 178 -16.04 -17.69 11.42
CA GLU A 178 -15.43 -18.32 12.61
C GLU A 178 -14.72 -19.65 12.27
N LYS A 179 -15.24 -20.44 11.31
CA LYS A 179 -14.53 -21.64 10.83
C LYS A 179 -13.22 -21.27 10.15
N ALA A 180 -13.23 -20.27 9.29
CA ALA A 180 -12.03 -19.81 8.60
C ALA A 180 -10.98 -19.26 9.57
N LYS A 181 -11.41 -18.45 10.53
CA LYS A 181 -10.55 -17.96 11.62
C LYS A 181 -9.90 -19.09 12.40
N LYS A 182 -10.66 -20.13 12.75
CA LYS A 182 -10.11 -21.33 13.42
C LYS A 182 -9.07 -22.05 12.57
N ALA A 183 -9.33 -22.22 11.27
CA ALA A 183 -8.38 -22.83 10.34
C ALA A 183 -7.08 -22.01 10.25
N TYR A 184 -7.20 -20.69 10.07
CA TYR A 184 -6.05 -19.77 10.09
C TYR A 184 -5.19 -19.95 11.34
N LEU A 185 -5.79 -19.94 12.53
CA LEU A 185 -5.09 -20.06 13.82
C LEU A 185 -4.38 -21.43 14.01
N GLN A 186 -4.83 -22.47 13.31
CA GLN A 186 -4.16 -23.77 13.32
C GLN A 186 -2.97 -23.78 12.35
N ILE A 187 -3.17 -23.28 11.14
CA ILE A 187 -2.18 -23.33 10.05
C ILE A 187 -1.02 -22.36 10.31
N VAL A 188 -1.29 -21.16 10.82
CA VAL A 188 -0.27 -20.11 11.03
C VAL A 188 0.88 -20.56 11.95
N LYS A 189 0.66 -21.58 12.79
CA LYS A 189 1.67 -22.15 13.70
C LYS A 189 2.81 -22.85 12.97
N GLU A 190 2.50 -23.46 11.82
CA GLU A 190 3.45 -24.26 11.03
C GLU A 190 3.76 -23.58 9.70
N PHE A 191 2.77 -22.92 9.09
CA PHE A 191 2.83 -22.30 7.77
C PHE A 191 2.31 -20.85 7.84
N PRO A 192 3.08 -19.90 8.43
CA PRO A 192 2.60 -18.54 8.67
C PRO A 192 2.31 -17.75 7.38
N LYS A 193 3.07 -17.99 6.31
CA LYS A 193 2.89 -17.28 5.03
C LYS A 193 1.66 -17.80 4.27
N GLU A 194 1.47 -19.11 4.27
CA GLU A 194 0.41 -19.81 3.56
C GLU A 194 -0.94 -19.66 4.27
N ALA A 195 -0.93 -19.49 5.60
CA ALA A 195 -2.13 -19.24 6.39
C ALA A 195 -2.93 -18.01 5.90
N GLN A 196 -2.27 -17.02 5.30
CA GLN A 196 -2.90 -15.81 4.77
C GLN A 196 -4.03 -16.11 3.76
N CYS A 197 -4.02 -17.25 3.08
CA CYS A 197 -5.12 -17.65 2.19
C CYS A 197 -6.48 -17.78 2.92
N PHE A 198 -6.45 -18.02 4.24
CA PHE A 198 -7.64 -18.18 5.07
C PHE A 198 -8.07 -16.89 5.78
N SER A 199 -7.31 -15.80 5.63
CA SER A 199 -7.65 -14.47 6.15
C SER A 199 -8.25 -13.53 5.10
N ILE A 200 -8.43 -14.01 3.86
CA ILE A 200 -8.92 -13.24 2.69
C ILE A 200 -10.46 -13.20 2.55
N LEU A 201 -11.20 -13.60 3.59
CA LEU A 201 -12.66 -13.75 3.55
C LEU A 201 -13.43 -12.51 4.01
#